data_AF-A0A330M4D2-F1
#
_entry.id   AF-A0A330M4D2-F1
#
_cell.length_a   1.000
_cell.length_b   1.000
_cell.length_c   1.000
_cell.angle_alpha   90.00
_cell.angle_beta   90.00
_cell.angle_gamma   90.00
#
_symmetry.space_group_name_H-M   'P 1'
#
loop_
_entity.id
_entity.type
_entity.pdbx_description
1 polymer ?
#
loop_
_entity_poly.entity_id
_entity_poly.type
_entity_poly.pdbx_seq_one_letter_code
_entity_poly.pdbx_strand_id
1 'polypeptide(L)'
;MSIVSIIFPLIFMAGLGYLLTHIKYLNREHISGIGKFAFKISIPVFLFLNMYKLKVQQSVLASTVVLSTVLSVFSFGFWLLIVPNQAKYTLYYMIIAETYRLILRQFEAKDIHTLFLLNSIPEILTYTPVNL
;
A
#
# COMPACT_ATOMS: atom_id res chain seq x y z
N MET A 1 26.58 4.64 24.05
CA MET A 1 26.65 3.77 22.84
C MET A 1 27.07 4.66 21.69
N SER A 2 28.28 4.43 21.16
CA SER A 2 29.03 5.49 20.47
C SER A 2 28.56 5.71 19.03
N ILE A 3 28.56 6.98 18.63
CA ILE A 3 28.27 7.44 17.26
C ILE A 3 29.11 6.68 16.21
N VAL A 4 30.31 6.25 16.62
CA VAL A 4 31.26 5.49 15.80
C VAL A 4 30.66 4.16 15.34
N SER A 5 29.88 3.46 16.17
CA SER A 5 29.27 2.18 15.80
C SER A 5 28.22 2.30 14.68
N ILE A 6 27.62 3.47 14.51
CA ILE A 6 26.62 3.72 13.46
C ILE A 6 27.28 4.27 12.20
N ILE A 7 28.22 5.20 12.37
CA ILE A 7 28.84 5.92 11.25
C ILE A 7 29.91 5.08 10.55
N PHE A 8 30.72 4.33 11.30
CA PHE A 8 31.85 3.58 10.76
C PHE A 8 31.42 2.54 9.68
N PRO A 9 30.39 1.70 9.90
CA PRO A 9 29.96 0.75 8.87
C PRO A 9 29.47 1.44 7.59
N LEU A 10 28.84 2.62 7.72
CA LEU A 10 28.29 3.36 6.58
C LEU A 10 29.41 3.94 5.71
N ILE A 11 30.41 4.58 6.33
CA ILE A 11 31.59 5.10 5.65
C ILE A 11 32.39 3.96 5.03
N PHE A 12 32.58 2.87 5.78
CA PHE A 12 33.32 1.70 5.31
C PHE A 12 32.66 1.06 4.08
N MET A 13 31.33 0.89 4.10
CA MET A 13 30.59 0.32 2.98
C MET A 13 30.65 1.22 1.73
N ALA A 14 30.50 2.54 1.90
CA ALA A 14 30.64 3.49 0.80
C ALA A 14 32.07 3.49 0.22
N GLY A 15 33.08 3.46 1.09
CA GLY A 15 34.50 3.39 0.71
C GLY A 15 34.83 2.12 -0.06
N LEU A 16 34.34 0.96 0.40
CA LEU A 16 34.49 -0.31 -0.31
C LEU A 16 33.84 -0.28 -1.70
N GLY A 17 32.62 0.26 -1.81
CA GLY A 17 31.93 0.40 -3.10
C GLY A 17 32.73 1.24 -4.09
N TYR A 18 33.31 2.35 -3.63
CA TYR A 18 34.18 3.19 -4.45
C TYR A 18 35.47 2.46 -4.85
N LEU A 19 36.15 1.82 -3.91
CA LEU A 19 37.40 1.10 -4.15
C LEU A 19 37.23 -0.05 -5.14
N LEU A 20 36.15 -0.84 -5.01
CA LEU A 20 35.82 -1.93 -5.94
C LEU A 20 35.50 -1.44 -7.35
N THR A 21 34.90 -0.24 -7.47
CA THR A 21 34.66 0.41 -8.77
C THR A 21 35.97 0.92 -9.37
N HIS A 22 36.87 1.48 -8.53
CA HIS A 22 38.18 1.96 -8.96
C HIS A 22 39.09 0.83 -9.48
N ILE A 23 39.02 -0.35 -8.87
CA ILE A 23 39.75 -1.57 -9.30
C ILE A 23 39.11 -2.22 -10.54
N LYS A 24 38.03 -1.63 -11.10
CA LYS A 24 37.23 -2.15 -12.23
C LYS A 24 36.60 -3.53 -12.00
N TYR A 25 36.56 -3.99 -10.76
CA TYR A 25 35.88 -5.23 -10.39
C TYR A 25 34.37 -5.10 -10.52
N LEU A 26 33.83 -3.92 -10.15
CA LEU A 26 32.42 -3.56 -10.32
C LEU A 26 32.26 -2.64 -11.54
N ASN A 27 31.69 -3.17 -12.62
CA ASN A 27 31.31 -2.39 -13.79
C ASN A 27 29.92 -1.75 -13.61
N ARG A 28 29.56 -0.78 -14.44
CA ARG A 28 28.27 -0.07 -14.38
C ARG A 28 27.07 -1.01 -14.47
N GLU A 29 27.18 -2.07 -15.27
CA GLU A 29 26.14 -3.08 -15.41
C GLU A 29 25.90 -3.86 -14.11
N HIS A 30 26.97 -4.24 -13.41
CA HIS A 30 26.88 -4.91 -12.11
C HIS A 30 26.28 -4.00 -11.04
N ILE A 31 26.70 -2.73 -10.99
CA ILE A 31 26.15 -1.75 -10.05
C ILE A 31 24.66 -1.51 -10.33
N SER A 32 24.27 -1.40 -11.61
CA SER A 32 22.87 -1.27 -12.02
C SER A 32 22.05 -2.51 -11.65
N GLY A 33 22.61 -3.71 -11.85
CA GLY A 33 21.98 -4.99 -11.48
C GLY A 33 21.76 -5.10 -9.98
N ILE A 34 22.79 -4.83 -9.18
CA ILE A 34 22.73 -4.83 -7.71
C ILE A 34 21.71 -3.80 -7.21
N GLY A 35 21.70 -2.60 -7.78
CA GLY A 35 20.70 -1.58 -7.47
C GLY A 35 19.28 -2.08 -7.75
N LYS A 36 19.01 -2.60 -8.96
CA LYS A 36 17.69 -3.16 -9.31
C LYS A 36 17.30 -4.30 -8.39
N PHE A 37 18.22 -5.20 -8.05
CA PHE A 37 17.97 -6.29 -7.11
C PHE A 37 17.61 -5.77 -5.71
N ALA A 38 18.40 -4.84 -5.17
CA ALA A 38 18.16 -4.25 -3.86
C ALA A 38 16.78 -3.56 -3.80
N PHE A 39 16.47 -2.72 -4.78
CA PHE A 39 15.22 -1.96 -4.81
C PHE A 39 13.99 -2.78 -5.16
N LYS A 40 14.09 -3.74 -6.11
CA LYS A 40 12.93 -4.52 -6.55
C LYS A 40 12.67 -5.78 -5.74
N ILE A 41 13.70 -6.38 -5.14
CA ILE A 41 13.59 -7.67 -4.45
C ILE A 41 13.93 -7.50 -2.98
N SER A 42 15.14 -7.04 -2.66
CA SER A 42 15.65 -7.10 -1.29
C SER A 42 14.86 -6.21 -0.32
N ILE A 43 14.55 -4.97 -0.69
CA ILE A 43 13.78 -4.04 0.16
C ILE A 43 12.34 -4.57 0.37
N PRO A 44 11.57 -4.92 -0.69
CA PRO A 44 10.24 -5.51 -0.50
C PRO A 44 10.26 -6.79 0.35
N VAL A 45 11.19 -7.72 0.10
CA VAL A 45 11.30 -8.97 0.86
C VAL A 45 11.64 -8.70 2.32
N PHE A 46 12.58 -7.78 2.61
CA PHE A 46 12.88 -7.38 3.98
C PHE A 46 11.65 -6.80 4.68
N LEU A 47 10.89 -5.95 3.99
CA LEU A 47 9.67 -5.36 4.52
C LEU A 47 8.61 -6.44 4.81
N PHE A 48 8.40 -7.39 3.88
CA PHE A 48 7.51 -8.53 4.10
C PHE A 48 7.96 -9.43 5.25
N LEU A 49 9.26 -9.72 5.38
CA LEU A 49 9.79 -10.52 6.48
C LEU A 49 9.55 -9.84 7.83
N ASN A 50 9.73 -8.52 7.90
CA ASN A 50 9.45 -7.78 9.12
C ASN A 50 7.94 -7.75 9.42
N MET A 51 7.09 -7.53 8.41
CA MET A 51 5.63 -7.59 8.56
C MET A 51 5.15 -8.99 8.99
N TYR A 52 5.73 -10.05 8.44
CA TYR A 52 5.42 -11.43 8.80
C TYR A 52 5.78 -11.72 10.25
N LYS A 53 6.98 -11.30 10.70
CA LYS A 53 7.42 -11.46 12.09
C LYS A 53 6.56 -10.66 13.08
N LEU A 54 6.06 -9.49 12.68
CA LEU A 54 5.23 -8.63 13.53
C LEU A 54 3.81 -9.18 13.73
N LYS A 55 3.29 -9.99 12.80
CA LYS A 55 1.89 -10.45 12.81
C LYS A 55 1.56 -11.43 13.95
N VAL A 56 2.56 -11.98 14.64
CA VAL A 56 2.37 -12.98 15.71
C VAL A 56 2.37 -12.35 17.11
N GLN A 57 2.94 -11.16 17.30
CA GLN A 57 2.95 -10.49 18.62
C GLN A 57 1.72 -9.61 18.85
N GLN A 58 1.05 -9.20 17.78
CA GLN A 58 -0.18 -8.42 17.84
C GLN A 58 -1.17 -9.01 16.84
N SER A 59 -1.76 -10.16 17.20
CA SER A 59 -3.03 -10.56 16.59
C SER A 59 -4.00 -9.42 16.85
N VAL A 60 -4.20 -8.56 15.84
CA VAL A 60 -5.39 -7.73 15.76
C VAL A 60 -6.54 -8.72 15.75
N LEU A 61 -7.09 -8.98 16.93
CA LEU A 61 -8.17 -9.93 17.09
C LEU A 61 -9.27 -9.49 16.13
N ALA A 62 -9.92 -10.45 15.47
CA ALA A 62 -11.07 -10.17 14.62
C ALA A 62 -12.11 -9.30 15.36
N SER A 63 -12.20 -9.44 16.69
CA SER A 63 -13.01 -8.59 17.57
C SER A 63 -12.64 -7.11 17.53
N THR A 64 -11.35 -6.74 17.46
CA THR A 64 -10.92 -5.33 17.37
C THR A 64 -11.33 -4.71 16.04
N VAL A 65 -11.20 -5.47 14.95
CA VAL A 65 -11.62 -5.01 13.62
C VAL A 65 -13.13 -4.80 13.61
N VAL A 66 -13.89 -5.82 14.05
CA VAL A 66 -15.35 -5.74 14.14
C VAL A 66 -15.79 -4.58 15.03
N LEU A 67 -15.16 -4.39 16.20
CA LEU A 67 -15.46 -3.30 17.11
C LEU A 67 -15.20 -1.94 16.46
N SER A 68 -14.08 -1.78 15.74
CA SER A 68 -13.75 -0.55 15.02
C SER A 68 -14.74 -0.23 13.90
N THR A 69 -15.22 -1.26 13.18
CA THR A 69 -16.24 -1.12 12.14
C THR A 69 -17.58 -0.73 12.74
N VAL A 70 -17.98 -1.35 13.85
CA VAL A 70 -19.22 -0.99 14.55
C VAL A 70 -19.14 0.46 15.06
N LEU A 71 -18.04 0.82 15.73
CA LEU A 71 -17.79 2.17 16.23
C LEU A 71 -17.82 3.23 15.12
N SER A 72 -17.29 2.92 13.93
CA SER A 72 -17.30 3.88 12.82
C SER A 72 -18.72 4.16 12.33
N VAL A 73 -19.56 3.13 12.17
CA VAL A 73 -20.98 3.28 11.79
C VAL A 73 -21.73 4.12 12.81
N PHE A 74 -21.52 3.86 14.11
CA PHE A 74 -22.13 4.68 15.17
C PHE A 74 -21.65 6.13 15.14
N SER A 75 -20.36 6.36 14.93
CA SER A 75 -19.79 7.71 14.85
C SER A 75 -20.38 8.51 13.69
N PHE A 76 -20.50 7.90 12.51
CA PHE A 76 -21.17 8.52 11.36
C PHE A 76 -22.64 8.83 11.64
N GLY A 77 -23.37 7.88 12.25
CA GLY A 77 -24.77 8.09 12.65
C GLY A 77 -24.93 9.25 13.65
N PHE A 78 -24.04 9.33 14.64
CA PHE A 78 -24.02 10.41 15.63
C PHE A 78 -23.78 11.78 14.99
N TRP A 79 -22.80 11.87 14.09
CA TRP A 79 -22.54 13.10 13.34
C TRP A 79 -23.75 13.53 12.50
N LEU A 80 -24.45 12.57 11.90
CA LEU A 80 -25.67 12.83 11.15
C LEU A 80 -26.78 13.37 12.06
N LEU A 81 -26.83 13.02 13.35
CA LEU A 81 -27.79 13.61 14.29
C LEU A 81 -27.51 15.09 14.57
N ILE A 82 -26.24 15.47 14.76
CA ILE A 82 -25.81 16.84 15.09
C ILE A 82 -25.99 17.82 13.92
N VAL A 83 -25.76 17.36 12.68
CA VAL A 83 -25.86 18.22 11.50
C VAL A 83 -27.26 18.86 11.42
N PRO A 84 -27.41 20.15 11.07
CA PRO A 84 -28.72 20.78 10.94
C PRO A 84 -29.51 20.16 9.77
N ASN A 85 -30.83 20.01 9.93
CA ASN A 85 -31.69 19.32 8.95
C ASN A 85 -31.54 19.86 7.51
N GLN A 86 -31.39 21.18 7.33
CA GLN A 86 -31.16 21.79 6.02
C GLN A 86 -29.91 21.23 5.31
N ALA A 87 -28.81 21.04 6.06
CA ALA A 87 -27.58 20.48 5.52
C ALA A 87 -27.68 18.96 5.29
N LYS A 88 -28.48 18.22 6.07
CA LYS A 88 -28.74 16.79 5.84
C LYS A 88 -29.43 16.55 4.50
N TYR A 89 -30.45 17.35 4.18
CA TYR A 89 -31.15 17.25 2.91
C TYR A 89 -30.22 17.58 1.74
N THR A 90 -29.43 18.64 1.83
CA THR A 90 -28.43 19.00 0.81
C THR A 90 -27.41 17.88 0.59
N LEU A 91 -26.89 17.27 1.66
CA LEU A 91 -25.97 16.13 1.59
C LEU A 91 -26.62 14.92 0.91
N TYR A 92 -27.87 14.60 1.28
CA TYR A 92 -28.61 13.46 0.72
C TYR A 92 -28.88 13.64 -0.79
N TYR A 93 -29.35 14.82 -1.19
CA TYR A 93 -29.57 15.13 -2.61
C TYR A 93 -28.26 15.16 -3.40
N MET A 94 -27.16 15.64 -2.83
CA MET A 94 -25.83 15.62 -3.47
C MET A 94 -25.31 14.20 -3.67
N ILE A 95 -25.41 13.33 -2.67
CA ILE A 95 -25.01 11.92 -2.77
C ILE A 95 -25.83 11.21 -3.86
N ILE A 96 -27.14 11.43 -3.87
CA ILE A 96 -28.04 10.86 -4.87
C ILE A 96 -27.72 11.38 -6.28
N ALA A 97 -27.55 12.68 -6.44
CA ALA A 97 -27.22 13.29 -7.72
C ALA A 97 -25.87 12.79 -8.27
N GLU A 98 -24.84 12.69 -7.43
CA GLU A 98 -23.53 12.16 -7.85
C GLU A 98 -23.61 10.66 -8.16
N THR A 99 -24.39 9.91 -7.40
CA THR A 99 -24.63 8.48 -7.67
C THR A 99 -25.34 8.30 -9.02
N TYR A 100 -26.39 9.07 -9.30
CA TYR A 100 -27.05 9.06 -10.61
C TYR A 100 -26.11 9.52 -11.73
N ARG A 101 -25.29 10.54 -11.49
CA ARG A 101 -24.27 11.00 -12.45
C ARG A 101 -23.29 9.89 -12.79
N LEU A 102 -22.84 9.12 -11.80
CA LEU A 102 -21.90 8.01 -11.97
C LEU A 102 -22.56 6.79 -12.63
N ILE A 103 -23.81 6.48 -12.32
CA ILE A 103 -24.57 5.36 -12.92
C ILE A 103 -24.96 5.67 -14.37
N LEU A 104 -25.38 6.90 -14.66
CA LEU A 104 -25.78 7.35 -16.00
C LEU A 104 -24.61 7.88 -16.82
N ARG A 105 -23.38 7.81 -16.28
CA ARG A 105 -22.18 8.18 -17.02
C ARG A 105 -22.05 7.25 -18.23
N GLN A 106 -22.26 7.78 -19.42
CA GLN A 106 -21.94 7.10 -20.66
C GLN A 106 -20.44 6.77 -20.64
N PHE A 107 -20.10 5.49 -20.72
CA PHE A 107 -18.70 5.04 -20.75
C PHE A 107 -18.06 5.58 -22.02
N GLU A 108 -17.09 6.47 -21.87
CA GLU A 108 -16.36 7.06 -22.99
C GLU A 108 -15.27 6.08 -23.45
N ALA A 109 -14.76 6.23 -24.68
CA ALA A 109 -13.70 5.36 -25.22
C ALA A 109 -12.43 5.31 -24.32
N LYS A 110 -12.23 6.34 -23.49
CA LYS A 110 -11.16 6.43 -22.50
C LYS A 110 -11.32 5.45 -21.31
N ASP A 111 -12.55 5.07 -20.98
CA ASP A 111 -12.85 4.21 -19.82
C ASP A 111 -12.67 2.71 -20.14
N ILE A 112 -12.56 2.33 -21.42
CA ILE A 112 -12.41 0.94 -21.90
C ILE A 112 -11.13 0.30 -21.34
N HIS A 113 -10.02 1.03 -21.33
CA HIS A 113 -8.74 0.52 -20.80
C HIS A 113 -8.82 0.24 -19.29
N THR A 114 -9.53 1.10 -18.56
CA THR A 114 -9.71 0.95 -17.10
C THR A 114 -10.65 -0.20 -16.76
N LEU A 115 -11.70 -0.41 -17.57
CA LEU A 115 -12.59 -1.57 -17.47
C LEU A 115 -11.86 -2.89 -17.76
N PHE A 116 -10.97 -2.92 -18.75
CA PHE A 116 -10.12 -4.09 -19.03
C PHE A 116 -9.24 -4.45 -17.82
N LEU A 117 -8.60 -3.45 -17.21
CA LEU A 117 -7.79 -3.64 -16.00
C LEU A 117 -8.63 -4.13 -14.80
N LEU A 118 -9.86 -3.64 -14.64
CA LEU A 118 -10.78 -4.10 -13.59
C LEU A 118 -11.17 -5.57 -13.78
N ASN A 119 -11.41 -5.98 -15.04
CA ASN A 119 -11.77 -7.35 -15.37
C ASN A 119 -10.58 -8.33 -15.25
N SER A 120 -9.34 -7.83 -15.13
CA SER A 120 -8.14 -8.63 -14.81
C SER A 120 -7.98 -8.90 -13.31
N ILE A 121 -8.71 -8.19 -12.44
CA ILE A 121 -8.61 -8.32 -10.97
C ILE A 121 -9.06 -9.71 -10.45
N PRO A 122 -10.14 -10.36 -10.95
CA PRO A 122 -10.48 -11.71 -10.50
C PRO A 122 -9.36 -12.71 -10.78
N GLU A 123 -8.60 -12.53 -11.87
CA GLU A 123 -7.50 -13.43 -12.29
C GLU A 123 -6.28 -13.36 -11.35
N ILE A 124 -6.09 -12.23 -10.66
CA ILE A 124 -5.05 -12.04 -9.64
C ILE A 124 -5.50 -12.61 -8.28
N LEU A 125 -6.80 -12.64 -8.00
CA LEU A 125 -7.37 -13.12 -6.73
C LEU A 125 -7.71 -14.63 -6.74
N THR A 126 -7.87 -15.27 -7.90
CA THR A 126 -8.00 -16.74 -8.01
C THR A 126 -6.69 -17.51 -7.83
N TYR A 127 -5.54 -16.82 -7.70
CA TYR A 127 -4.26 -17.45 -7.37
C TYR A 127 -4.06 -17.71 -5.87
N THR A 128 -5.14 -17.99 -5.14
CA THR A 128 -5.07 -18.66 -3.84
C THR A 128 -5.08 -20.17 -4.10
N PRO A 129 -3.98 -20.90 -3.86
CA PRO A 129 -4.02 -22.35 -3.96
C PRO A 129 -4.97 -22.87 -2.88
N VAL A 130 -6.15 -23.34 -3.29
CA VAL A 130 -7.01 -24.17 -2.46
C VAL A 130 -6.34 -25.53 -2.36
N ASN A 131 -5.36 -25.62 -1.45
CA ASN A 131 -4.92 -26.87 -0.85
C ASN A 131 -5.17 -26.77 0.65
N LEU A 132 -6.38 -27.14 1.06
CA LEU A 132 -6.64 -27.78 2.34
C LEU A 132 -7.83 -28.73 2.19
#